data_AF-A0A3S5DDG6-F1
#
_entry.id   AF-A0A3S5DDG6-F1
#
_cell.length_a   1.000
_cell.length_b   1.000
_cell.length_c   1.000
_cell.angle_alpha   90.00
_cell.angle_beta   90.00
_cell.angle_gamma   90.00
#
_symmetry.space_group_name_H-M   'P 1'
#
loop_
_entity.id
_entity.type
_entity.pdbx_description
1 polymer ?
#
loop_
_entity_poly.entity_id
_entity_poly.type
_entity_poly.pdbx_seq_one_letter_code
_entity_poly.pdbx_strand_id
1 'polypeptide(L)' 'MANKTSVVNASISGDTSQQGLARLPALLQQHHPRWVVVELGGNDGLRGFAPAQTEQTLRKIIQTVKAADANRY' A
#
# COMPACT_ATOMS: atom_id res chain seq x y z
N MET A 1 26.78 6.11 15.99
CA MET A 1 26.31 4.93 15.23
C MET A 1 25.14 5.38 14.36
N ALA A 2 25.16 5.14 13.05
CA ALA A 2 24.04 5.54 12.18
C ALA A 2 22.85 4.60 12.40
N ASN A 3 21.67 5.16 12.70
CA ASN A 3 20.42 4.40 12.75
C ASN A 3 20.09 3.90 11.34
N LYS A 4 20.21 2.60 11.09
CA LYS A 4 19.90 2.00 9.80
C LYS A 4 18.42 1.65 9.73
N THR A 5 17.69 2.32 8.84
CA THR A 5 16.28 2.01 8.55
C THR A 5 16.21 0.75 7.68
N SER A 6 15.43 -0.25 8.10
CA SER A 6 15.14 -1.42 7.26
C SER A 6 14.15 -1.04 6.16
N VAL A 7 14.42 -1.47 4.93
CA VAL A 7 13.57 -1.23 3.76
C VAL A 7 13.09 -2.57 3.24
N VAL A 8 11.77 -2.74 3.16
CA VAL A 8 11.14 -3.92 2.55
C VAL A 8 10.55 -3.49 1.22
N ASN A 9 11.04 -4.06 0.13
CA ASN A 9 10.43 -3.87 -1.18
C ASN A 9 9.27 -4.86 -1.34
N ALA A 10 8.05 -4.34 -1.37
CA ALA A 10 6.85 -5.10 -1.66
C ALA A 10 6.27 -4.73 -3.04
N SER A 11 7.01 -4.13 -3.95
CA SER A 11 6.50 -3.76 -5.27
C SER A 11 6.39 -4.98 -6.20
N ILE A 12 5.36 -4.99 -7.05
CA ILE A 12 5.15 -6.01 -8.09
C ILE A 12 4.88 -5.28 -9.40
N SER A 13 5.66 -5.58 -10.44
CA SER A 13 5.48 -4.96 -11.76
C SER A 13 4.09 -5.26 -12.32
N GLY A 14 3.38 -4.22 -12.75
CA GLY A 14 2.05 -4.35 -13.34
C GLY A 14 0.88 -4.42 -12.34
N ASP A 15 1.14 -4.29 -11.03
CA ASP A 15 0.08 -4.24 -10.02
C ASP A 15 -0.83 -3.03 -10.20
N THR A 16 -2.14 -3.25 -10.08
CA THR A 16 -3.14 -2.19 -9.91
C THR A 16 -3.31 -1.82 -8.45
N SER A 17 -3.97 -0.69 -8.19
CA SER A 17 -4.34 -0.26 -6.83
C SER A 17 -5.14 -1.34 -6.09
N GLN A 18 -6.02 -2.07 -6.79
CA GLN A 18 -6.82 -3.15 -6.22
C GLN A 18 -5.98 -4.36 -5.82
N GLN A 19 -5.01 -4.75 -6.66
CA GLN A 19 -4.09 -5.85 -6.35
C GLN A 19 -3.19 -5.50 -5.16
N GLY A 20 -2.69 -4.25 -5.12
CA GLY A 20 -1.95 -3.73 -3.97
C GLY A 20 -2.77 -3.73 -2.68
N LEU A 21 -4.04 -3.31 -2.73
CA LEU A 21 -4.94 -3.36 -1.57
C LEU A 21 -5.16 -4.80 -1.08
N ALA A 22 -5.34 -5.77 -1.98
CA ALA A 22 -5.64 -7.15 -1.60
C ALA A 22 -4.52 -7.81 -0.77
N ARG A 23 -3.26 -7.48 -1.05
CA ARG A 23 -2.08 -8.02 -0.35
C ARG A 23 -1.63 -7.21 0.86
N LEU A 24 -2.08 -5.96 0.97
CA LEU A 24 -1.65 -5.03 2.01
C LEU A 24 -1.86 -5.55 3.45
N PRO A 25 -3.00 -6.15 3.85
CA PRO A 25 -3.19 -6.61 5.23
C PRO A 25 -2.14 -7.63 5.68
N ALA A 26 -1.81 -8.60 4.82
CA ALA A 26 -0.78 -9.60 5.11
C ALA A 26 0.60 -8.97 5.24
N LEU A 27 0.95 -8.01 4.38
CA LEU A 27 2.22 -7.29 4.45
C LEU A 27 2.35 -6.45 5.73
N LEU A 28 1.27 -5.78 6.15
CA LEU A 28 1.25 -5.00 7.40
C LEU A 28 1.43 -5.91 8.61
N GLN A 29 0.77 -7.07 8.62
CA GLN A 29 0.91 -8.05 9.69
C GLN A 29 2.31 -8.68 9.71
N GLN A 30 2.90 -8.98 8.55
CA GLN A 30 4.21 -9.63 8.47
C GLN A 30 5.36 -8.69 8.83
N HIS A 31 5.32 -7.44 8.35
CA HIS A 31 6.45 -6.52 8.44
C HIS A 31 6.34 -5.48 9.53
N HIS A 32 5.13 -5.26 10.08
CA HIS A 32 4.89 -4.28 11.14
C HIS A 32 5.57 -2.92 10.88
N PRO A 33 5.40 -2.33 9.67
CA PRO A 33 6.20 -1.18 9.26
C PRO A 33 5.81 0.07 10.03
N ARG A 34 6.80 0.93 10.32
CA ARG A 34 6.57 2.29 10.84
C ARG A 34 6.13 3.27 9.75
N TRP A 35 6.52 3.02 8.50
CA TRP A 35 6.18 3.85 7.35
C TRP A 35 5.77 2.96 6.18
N VAL A 36 4.79 3.42 5.41
CA VAL A 36 4.36 2.78 4.17
C VAL A 36 4.41 3.81 3.06
N VAL A 37 5.17 3.51 2.00
CA VAL A 37 5.18 4.30 0.77
C VAL A 37 4.28 3.60 -0.23
N VAL A 38 3.27 4.31 -0.76
CA VAL A 38 2.30 3.78 -1.70
C VAL A 38 2.60 4.35 -3.09
N GLU A 39 2.91 3.47 -4.04
CA GLU A 39 3.18 3.81 -5.45
C GLU A 39 2.32 2.88 -6.32
N LEU A 40 1.04 3.25 -6.51
CA LEU A 40 0.03 2.47 -7.21
C LEU A 40 -0.89 3.40 -8.01
N GLY A 41 -1.55 2.86 -9.03
CA GLY A 41 -2.51 3.59 -9.87
C GLY A 41 -2.06 3.82 -11.31
N GLY A 42 -0.77 3.73 -11.60
CA GLY A 42 -0.26 3.83 -12.98
C GLY A 42 -0.86 2.76 -13.90
N ASN A 43 -0.89 1.50 -13.43
CA ASN A 43 -1.47 0.40 -14.20
C ASN A 43 -3.00 0.45 -14.28
N ASP A 44 -3.68 1.07 -13.31
CA ASP A 44 -5.11 1.32 -13.38
C ASP A 44 -5.43 2.22 -14.58
N GLY A 45 -4.67 3.31 -14.73
CA GLY A 45 -4.78 4.23 -15.85
C GLY A 45 -4.50 3.54 -17.19
N LEU A 46 -3.41 2.77 -17.27
CA LEU A 46 -3.08 2.00 -18.48
C LEU A 46 -4.16 0.97 -18.88
N ARG A 47 -4.92 0.46 -17.90
CA ARG A 47 -6.01 -0.50 -18.13
C ARG A 47 -7.40 0.14 -18.27
N GLY A 48 -7.49 1.47 -18.24
CA GLY A 48 -8.74 2.19 -18.45
C GLY A 48 -9.73 2.13 -17.28
N PHE A 49 -9.26 1.90 -16.05
CA PHE A 49 -10.13 2.01 -14.88
C PHE A 49 -10.54 3.47 -14.66
N ALA A 50 -11.76 3.68 -14.18
CA ALA A 50 -12.26 5.01 -13.89
C ALA A 50 -11.42 5.66 -12.77
N PRO A 51 -11.01 6.95 -12.89
CA PRO A 51 -10.22 7.61 -11.85
C PRO A 51 -10.85 7.54 -10.45
N ALA A 52 -12.18 7.62 -10.37
CA ALA A 52 -12.91 7.48 -9.10
C ALA A 52 -12.72 6.11 -8.43
N GLN A 53 -12.58 5.04 -9.22
CA GLN A 53 -12.31 3.68 -8.70
C GLN A 53 -10.89 3.59 -8.12
N THR A 54 -9.91 4.15 -8.83
CA THR A 54 -8.52 4.21 -8.34
C THR A 54 -8.43 5.07 -7.07
N GLU A 55 -9.07 6.24 -7.05
CA GLU A 55 -9.15 7.09 -5.87
C GLU A 55 -9.76 6.36 -4.67
N GLN A 56 -10.92 5.70 -4.86
CA GLN A 56 -11.58 4.95 -3.81
C GLN A 56 -10.67 3.83 -3.26
N THR A 57 -9.91 3.18 -4.13
CA THR A 57 -9.01 2.09 -3.74
C THR A 57 -7.79 2.62 -2.97
N LEU A 58 -7.19 3.72 -3.44
CA LEU A 58 -6.09 4.38 -2.73
C LEU A 58 -6.53 4.92 -1.36
N ARG A 59 -7.77 5.44 -1.27
CA ARG A 59 -8.36 5.85 0.02
C ARG A 59 -8.47 4.68 0.99
N LYS A 60 -8.91 3.51 0.51
CA LYS A 60 -8.96 2.28 1.33
C LYS A 60 -7.56 1.84 1.77
N ILE A 61 -6.56 1.88 0.88
CA ILE A 61 -5.16 1.59 1.23
C ILE A 61 -4.69 2.48 2.39
N ILE A 62 -4.90 3.80 2.29
CA ILE A 62 -4.50 4.76 3.33
C ILE A 62 -5.23 4.46 4.64
N GLN A 63 -6.52 4.15 4.59
CA GLN A 63 -7.31 3.78 5.77
C GLN A 63 -6.78 2.50 6.43
N THR A 64 -6.46 1.47 5.64
CA THR A 64 -5.90 0.21 6.14
C THR A 64 -4.55 0.40 6.81
N VAL A 65 -3.65 1.21 6.22
CA VAL A 65 -2.35 1.54 6.83
C VAL A 65 -2.54 2.24 8.18
N LYS A 66 -3.41 3.26 8.23
CA LYS A 66 -3.68 4.01 9.47
C LYS A 66 -4.31 3.15 10.56
N ALA A 67 -5.22 2.24 10.18
CA ALA A 67 -5.86 1.32 11.13
C ALA A 67 -4.85 0.34 11.74
N ALA A 68 -3.90 -0.16 10.94
CA ALA A 68 -2.85 -1.05 11.45
C ALA A 68 -1.89 -0.34 12.44
N ASP A 69 -1.65 0.96 12.26
CA ASP A 69 -0.87 1.76 13.21
C ASP A 69 -1.66 2.05 14.50
N ALA A 70 -2.96 2.37 14.38
CA ALA A 70 -3.84 2.56 15.53
C ALA A 70 -3.94 1.32 16.43
N ASN A 71 -3.88 0.12 15.85
CA ASN A 71 -3.89 -1.14 16.62
C ASN A 71 -2.55 -1.49 17.29
N ARG A 72 -1.52 -0.65 17.11
CA ARG A 72 -0.17 -0.88 17.65
C ARG A 72 0.07 -0.16 18.98
N TYR A 73 -0.85 0.71 19.39
CA TYR A 73 -0.83 1.49 20.63
C TYR A 73 -2.13 1.26 21.42
#